data_AF-A0A924K4S8-F1
#
_entry.id   AF-A0A924K4S8-F1
#
_cell.length_a   1.000
_cell.length_b   1.000
_cell.length_c   1.000
_cell.angle_alpha   90.00
_cell.angle_beta   90.00
_cell.angle_gamma   90.00
#
_symmetry.space_group_name_H-M   'P 1'
#
loop_
_entity.id
_entity.type
_entity.pdbx_description
1 polymer ?
#
loop_
_entity_poly.entity_id
_entity_poly.type
_entity_poly.pdbx_seq_one_letter_code
_entity_poly.pdbx_strand_id
1 'polypeptide(L)'
;MQELSIPVALTAPNHAYLFGHRRLTIDSPEFAGAIAAAHALHHRPLCLCLIDGVAMYIARLGDGFILKRMPNTGSLHAPDCPSYEPPAEFSGLEQVLGSAIIEDPDTGETTLKLDFSMSKNAGRSAPCSVSHPHDSVVADGTNLSLRSLLHYLWDQADLTRWKPGFVGKRSWATVRRHLLQAA
;
A
#
# COMPACT_ATOMS: atom_id res chain seq x y z
N MET A 1 -35.63 10.37 7.21
CA MET A 1 -34.22 10.76 7.41
C MET A 1 -33.62 9.66 8.27
N GLN A 2 -32.97 8.70 7.63
CA GLN A 2 -32.58 7.43 8.23
C GLN A 2 -31.15 7.60 8.75
N GLU A 3 -31.01 7.84 10.05
CA GLU A 3 -29.72 7.95 10.71
C GLU A 3 -29.06 6.57 10.76
N LEU A 4 -28.06 6.36 9.91
CA LEU A 4 -27.18 5.21 9.96
C LEU A 4 -26.17 5.46 11.09
N SER A 5 -26.49 4.98 12.30
CA SER A 5 -25.51 4.87 13.38
C SER A 5 -24.43 3.86 12.97
N ILE A 6 -23.32 4.37 12.44
CA ILE A 6 -22.10 3.58 12.26
C ILE A 6 -21.57 3.27 13.67
N PRO A 7 -21.43 2.00 14.07
CA PRO A 7 -20.84 1.68 15.36
C PRO A 7 -19.40 2.20 15.35
N VAL A 8 -19.10 3.11 16.27
CA VAL A 8 -17.73 3.51 16.59
C VAL A 8 -17.02 2.24 17.03
N ALA A 9 -16.28 1.63 16.11
CA ALA A 9 -15.35 0.58 16.44
C ALA A 9 -14.45 1.13 17.54
N LEU A 10 -14.37 0.42 18.66
CA LEU A 10 -13.56 0.79 19.81
C LEU A 10 -12.09 0.84 19.36
N THR A 11 -11.63 2.01 18.90
CA THR A 11 -10.28 2.21 18.42
C THR A 11 -9.31 1.92 19.55
N ALA A 12 -8.42 0.95 19.37
CA ALA A 12 -7.27 0.77 20.26
C ALA A 12 -6.28 1.93 20.01
N PRO A 13 -6.00 2.81 20.99
CA PRO A 13 -5.21 4.03 20.79
C PRO A 13 -3.72 3.79 20.52
N ASN A 14 -3.28 2.53 20.44
CA ASN A 14 -1.95 2.13 20.01
C ASN A 14 -2.09 1.06 18.93
N HIS A 15 -1.66 1.38 17.71
CA HIS A 15 -1.65 0.45 16.58
C HIS A 15 -0.77 -0.75 16.94
N ALA A 16 -1.42 -1.86 17.24
CA ALA A 16 -0.78 -3.07 17.73
C ALA A 16 -1.07 -4.23 16.77
N TYR A 17 -0.19 -5.21 16.81
CA TYR A 17 -0.24 -6.38 15.96
C TYR A 17 -0.09 -7.64 16.80
N LEU A 18 -0.76 -8.71 16.38
CA LEU A 18 -0.66 -10.03 17.00
C LEU A 18 0.27 -10.90 16.16
N PHE A 19 1.34 -11.37 16.78
CA PHE A 19 2.24 -12.39 16.24
C PHE A 19 2.08 -13.67 17.07
N GLY A 20 1.32 -14.65 16.57
CA GLY A 20 0.91 -15.81 17.36
C GLY A 20 0.07 -15.38 18.57
N HIS A 21 0.64 -15.47 19.77
CA HIS A 21 -0.02 -15.02 21.02
C HIS A 21 0.54 -13.69 21.56
N ARG A 22 1.48 -13.06 20.85
CA ARG A 22 2.19 -11.87 21.33
C ARG A 22 1.60 -10.62 20.70
N ARG A 23 1.12 -9.69 21.54
CA ARG A 23 0.71 -8.35 21.12
C ARG A 23 1.91 -7.41 21.16
N LEU A 24 2.28 -6.83 20.02
CA LEU A 24 3.43 -5.93 19.88
C LEU A 24 3.01 -4.65 19.14
N THR A 25 3.71 -3.54 19.42
CA THR A 25 3.63 -2.30 18.63
C THR A 25 4.89 -2.16 17.77
N ILE A 26 4.84 -1.29 16.76
CA ILE A 26 6.01 -1.07 15.87
C ILE A 26 7.25 -0.57 16.62
N ASP A 27 7.05 0.15 17.74
CA ASP A 27 8.13 0.69 18.58
C ASP A 27 8.68 -0.33 19.59
N SER A 28 8.10 -1.54 19.65
CA SER A 28 8.59 -2.58 20.55
C SER A 28 9.94 -3.12 20.04
N PRO A 29 10.98 -3.24 20.90
CA PRO A 29 12.30 -3.71 20.47
C PRO A 29 12.27 -5.15 19.91
N GLU A 30 11.27 -5.95 20.30
CA GLU A 30 11.08 -7.31 19.81
C GLU A 30 10.36 -7.39 18.46
N PHE A 31 9.85 -6.27 17.93
CA PHE A 31 9.00 -6.24 16.73
C PHE A 31 9.72 -6.79 15.50
N ALA A 32 10.96 -6.34 15.25
CA ALA A 32 11.75 -6.81 14.11
C ALA A 32 12.02 -8.32 14.16
N GLY A 33 12.35 -8.84 15.35
CA GLY A 33 12.56 -10.27 15.56
C GLY A 33 11.27 -11.08 15.39
N ALA A 34 10.14 -10.56 15.85
CA ALA A 34 8.83 -11.20 15.69
C ALA A 34 8.40 -11.27 14.22
N ILE A 35 8.67 -10.21 13.44
CA ILE A 35 8.45 -10.19 11.99
C ILE A 35 9.28 -11.27 11.29
N ALA A 36 10.58 -11.35 11.60
CA ALA A 36 11.48 -12.31 10.96
C ALA A 36 11.08 -13.75 11.27
N ALA A 37 10.74 -14.03 12.54
CA ALA A 37 10.26 -15.34 12.97
C ALA A 37 8.91 -15.71 12.31
N ALA A 38 7.97 -14.77 12.26
CA ALA A 38 6.67 -15.01 11.63
C ALA A 38 6.80 -15.26 10.11
N HIS A 39 7.69 -14.53 9.42
CA HIS A 39 8.00 -14.79 8.02
C HIS A 39 8.59 -16.19 7.81
N ALA A 40 9.58 -16.58 8.62
CA ALA A 40 10.21 -17.90 8.53
C ALA A 40 9.22 -19.06 8.78
N LEU A 41 8.20 -18.83 9.61
CA LEU A 41 7.16 -19.81 9.93
C LEU A 41 5.91 -19.66 9.03
N HIS A 42 5.94 -18.76 8.04
CA HIS A 42 4.78 -18.39 7.21
C HIS A 42 3.52 -18.04 8.02
N HIS A 43 3.70 -17.56 9.26
CA HIS A 43 2.60 -17.15 10.12
C HIS A 43 2.13 -15.74 9.74
N ARG A 44 0.83 -15.58 9.51
CA ARG A 44 0.21 -14.30 9.17
C ARG A 44 -0.10 -13.51 10.46
N PRO A 45 0.55 -12.36 10.70
CA PRO A 45 0.19 -11.51 11.83
C PRO A 45 -1.20 -10.89 11.65
N LEU A 46 -1.82 -10.47 12.75
CA LEU A 46 -3.10 -9.73 12.71
C LEU A 46 -2.88 -8.28 13.12
N CYS A 47 -3.43 -7.33 12.38
CA CYS A 47 -3.59 -5.95 12.83
C CYS A 47 -4.75 -5.87 13.82
N LEU A 48 -4.51 -5.33 15.01
CA LEU A 48 -5.50 -5.23 16.09
C LEU A 48 -6.21 -3.85 16.10
N CYS A 49 -6.41 -3.25 14.93
CA CYS A 49 -7.25 -2.04 14.79
C CYS A 49 -8.73 -2.34 15.03
N LEU A 50 -9.15 -3.60 14.87
CA LEU A 50 -10.47 -4.12 15.21
C LEU A 50 -10.33 -5.34 16.14
N ILE A 51 -11.40 -5.69 16.84
CA ILE A 51 -11.43 -6.79 17.83
C ILE A 51 -11.06 -8.13 17.20
N ASP A 52 -11.65 -8.44 16.04
CA ASP A 52 -11.41 -9.72 15.33
C ASP A 52 -10.01 -9.80 14.70
N GLY A 53 -9.36 -8.65 14.54
CA GLY A 53 -8.08 -8.51 13.86
C GLY A 53 -8.19 -8.64 12.34
N VAL A 54 -7.33 -7.93 11.62
CA VAL A 54 -7.25 -8.03 10.15
C VAL A 54 -5.95 -8.68 9.76
N ALA A 55 -6.02 -9.72 8.93
CA ALA A 55 -4.83 -10.45 8.47
C ALA A 55 -3.83 -9.52 7.76
N MET A 56 -2.56 -9.80 7.97
CA MET A 56 -1.41 -9.09 7.39
C MET A 56 -0.45 -10.12 6.78
N TYR A 57 0.31 -9.73 5.76
CA TYR A 57 1.42 -10.53 5.25
C TYR A 57 2.76 -9.85 5.51
N ILE A 58 3.83 -10.64 5.49
CA ILE A 58 5.19 -10.14 5.67
C ILE A 58 5.91 -10.29 4.34
N ALA A 59 6.39 -9.18 3.78
CA ALA A 59 7.19 -9.16 2.58
C ALA A 59 8.68 -9.02 2.92
N ARG A 60 9.54 -9.62 2.10
CA ARG A 60 10.98 -9.37 2.15
C ARG A 60 11.30 -8.11 1.34
N LEU A 61 12.04 -7.18 1.95
CA LEU A 61 12.53 -5.97 1.29
C LEU A 61 14.03 -5.83 1.56
N GLY A 62 14.84 -6.19 0.55
CA GLY A 62 16.30 -6.31 0.70
C GLY A 62 16.68 -7.37 1.74
N ASP A 63 17.47 -6.95 2.73
CA ASP A 63 17.87 -7.79 3.88
C ASP A 63 16.89 -7.72 5.05
N GLY A 64 15.82 -6.93 4.92
CA GLY A 64 14.80 -6.74 5.94
C GLY A 64 13.45 -7.35 5.57
N PHE A 65 12.52 -7.19 6.50
CA PHE A 65 11.13 -7.61 6.36
C PHE A 65 10.21 -6.44 6.68
N ILE A 66 9.10 -6.34 5.95
CA ILE A 66 8.07 -5.32 6.13
C ILE A 66 6.70 -5.99 6.29
N LEU A 67 5.92 -5.50 7.25
CA LEU A 67 4.53 -5.93 7.44
C LEU A 67 3.63 -5.13 6.50
N LYS A 68 2.88 -5.84 5.65
CA LYS A 68 1.95 -5.27 4.67
C LYS A 68 0.53 -5.78 4.89
N ARG A 69 -0.44 -4.94 4.51
CA ARG A 69 -1.88 -5.28 4.41
C ARG A 69 -2.10 -6.40 3.43
N MET A 70 -3.00 -7.33 3.76
CA MET A 70 -3.43 -8.32 2.78
C MET A 70 -4.00 -7.59 1.54
N PRO A 71 -3.76 -8.11 0.34
CA PRO A 71 -4.31 -7.53 -0.87
C PRO A 71 -5.83 -7.38 -0.76
N ASN A 72 -6.36 -6.24 -1.17
CA ASN A 72 -7.79 -5.91 -1.13
C ASN A 72 -8.44 -5.87 0.28
N THR A 73 -7.67 -5.85 1.37
CA THR A 73 -8.23 -5.76 2.74
C THR A 73 -8.11 -4.37 3.37
N GLY A 74 -7.68 -3.35 2.62
CA GLY A 74 -7.51 -1.99 3.14
C GLY A 74 -8.78 -1.45 3.79
N SER A 75 -9.94 -1.66 3.16
CA SER A 75 -11.24 -1.21 3.68
C SER A 75 -11.74 -1.99 4.90
N LEU A 76 -11.09 -3.12 5.23
CA LEU A 76 -11.42 -3.93 6.41
C LEU A 76 -10.78 -3.41 7.70
N HIS A 77 -9.84 -2.46 7.60
CA HIS A 77 -9.23 -1.84 8.78
C HIS A 77 -10.10 -0.69 9.33
N ALA A 78 -9.92 -0.33 10.59
CA ALA A 78 -10.55 0.86 11.16
C ALA A 78 -10.10 2.14 10.40
N PRO A 79 -10.95 3.15 10.17
CA PRO A 79 -10.59 4.33 9.36
C PRO A 79 -9.38 5.15 9.85
N ASP A 80 -9.03 5.03 11.12
CA ASP A 80 -7.87 5.64 11.77
C ASP A 80 -6.62 4.74 11.77
N CYS A 81 -6.74 3.51 11.30
CA CYS A 81 -5.64 2.57 11.15
C CYS A 81 -4.69 3.01 10.02
N PRO A 82 -3.37 2.97 10.24
CA PRO A 82 -2.39 3.17 9.16
C PRO A 82 -2.54 2.19 7.98
N SER A 83 -3.13 1.01 8.17
CA SER A 83 -3.36 0.04 7.10
C SER A 83 -4.71 0.23 6.37
N TYR A 84 -5.56 1.18 6.79
CA TYR A 84 -6.83 1.45 6.15
C TYR A 84 -6.65 2.05 4.75
N GLU A 85 -7.38 1.56 3.77
CA GLU A 85 -7.48 2.18 2.45
C GLU A 85 -8.96 2.26 2.07
N PRO A 86 -9.44 3.39 1.52
CA PRO A 86 -10.78 3.44 0.96
C PRO A 86 -10.94 2.40 -0.17
N PRO A 87 -12.17 1.88 -0.39
CA PRO A 87 -12.43 0.92 -1.46
C PRO A 87 -11.91 1.40 -2.84
N ALA A 88 -11.48 0.46 -3.68
CA ALA A 88 -10.83 0.75 -4.96
C ALA A 88 -11.67 1.62 -5.92
N GLU A 89 -12.99 1.52 -5.82
CA GLU A 89 -13.99 2.35 -6.52
C GLU A 89 -13.77 3.86 -6.27
N PHE A 90 -13.18 4.21 -5.13
CA PHE A 90 -12.86 5.58 -4.74
C PHE A 90 -11.38 5.96 -4.95
N SER A 91 -10.49 4.98 -5.18
CA SER A 91 -9.05 5.22 -5.38
C SER A 91 -8.63 5.32 -6.85
N GLY A 92 -9.49 4.85 -7.78
CA GLY A 92 -9.21 4.85 -9.21
C GLY A 92 -8.19 3.80 -9.65
N LEU A 93 -7.82 2.86 -8.76
CA LEU A 93 -6.88 1.76 -9.03
C LEU A 93 -7.56 0.46 -9.50
N GLU A 94 -8.90 0.39 -9.43
CA GLU A 94 -9.68 -0.82 -9.71
C GLU A 94 -9.33 -1.47 -11.06
N GLN A 95 -9.09 -0.66 -12.10
CA GLN A 95 -8.84 -1.17 -13.45
C GLN A 95 -7.43 -1.77 -13.63
N VAL A 96 -6.46 -1.42 -12.78
CA VAL A 96 -5.05 -1.81 -12.92
C VAL A 96 -4.60 -2.86 -11.89
N LEU A 97 -5.35 -3.00 -10.79
CA LEU A 97 -5.13 -4.04 -9.78
C LEU A 97 -5.45 -5.42 -10.37
N GLY A 98 -4.51 -6.37 -10.23
CA GLY A 98 -4.64 -7.74 -10.74
C GLY A 98 -4.27 -7.92 -12.22
N SER A 99 -4.06 -6.85 -12.98
CA SER A 99 -3.64 -6.90 -14.39
C SER A 99 -2.21 -6.39 -14.58
N ALA A 100 -1.96 -5.15 -14.15
CA ALA A 100 -0.69 -4.44 -14.29
C ALA A 100 0.05 -4.28 -12.95
N ILE A 101 -0.67 -4.34 -11.83
CA ILE A 101 -0.11 -4.43 -10.48
C ILE A 101 -0.47 -5.81 -9.94
N ILE A 102 0.54 -6.66 -9.73
CA ILE A 102 0.37 -8.02 -9.22
C ILE A 102 1.14 -8.10 -7.90
N GLU A 103 0.40 -8.24 -6.80
CA GLU A 103 0.98 -8.52 -5.49
C GLU A 103 0.88 -10.02 -5.22
N ASP A 104 2.02 -10.66 -5.02
CA ASP A 104 2.09 -12.04 -4.54
C ASP A 104 2.15 -12.02 -3.01
N PRO A 105 1.08 -12.41 -2.30
CA PRO A 105 1.04 -12.37 -0.84
C PRO A 105 1.90 -13.47 -0.18
N ASP A 106 2.33 -14.49 -0.93
CA ASP A 106 3.13 -15.60 -0.41
C ASP A 106 4.62 -15.31 -0.48
N THR A 107 5.07 -14.66 -1.56
CA THR A 107 6.46 -14.17 -1.69
C THR A 107 6.65 -12.76 -1.16
N GLY A 108 5.55 -11.99 -1.10
CA GLY A 108 5.54 -10.57 -0.77
C GLY A 108 6.07 -9.65 -1.88
N GLU A 109 6.27 -10.19 -3.08
CA GLU A 109 6.75 -9.44 -4.25
C GLU A 109 5.61 -8.68 -4.93
N THR A 110 5.91 -7.47 -5.42
CA THR A 110 4.96 -6.66 -6.21
C THR A 110 5.53 -6.45 -7.61
N THR A 111 4.87 -7.04 -8.61
CA THR A 111 5.23 -6.87 -10.02
C THR A 111 4.40 -5.76 -10.66
N LEU A 112 5.10 -4.82 -11.32
CA LEU A 112 4.49 -3.70 -12.05
C LEU A 112 4.76 -3.86 -13.56
N LYS A 113 3.70 -3.91 -14.38
CA LYS A 113 3.82 -3.89 -15.85
C LYS A 113 3.69 -2.46 -16.34
N LEU A 114 4.73 -1.94 -16.99
CA LEU A 114 4.79 -0.54 -17.46
C LEU A 114 4.62 -0.47 -18.98
N ASP A 115 4.01 0.60 -19.49
CA ASP A 115 3.91 0.87 -20.94
C ASP A 115 5.13 1.65 -21.49
N PHE A 116 6.08 2.00 -20.62
CA PHE A 116 7.26 2.81 -20.94
C PHE A 116 8.55 2.20 -20.37
N SER A 117 9.71 2.61 -20.91
CA SER A 117 11.02 2.15 -20.44
C SER A 117 11.47 2.90 -19.17
N MET A 118 11.93 2.16 -18.16
CA MET A 118 12.56 2.74 -16.95
C MET A 118 14.00 3.22 -17.18
N SER A 119 14.68 2.72 -18.21
CA SER A 119 16.02 3.20 -18.56
C SER A 119 15.93 4.35 -19.54
N LYS A 120 16.59 5.46 -19.20
CA LYS A 120 16.84 6.56 -20.13
C LYS A 120 18.19 6.34 -20.82
N ASN A 121 18.30 5.28 -21.62
CA ASN A 121 19.45 5.14 -22.50
C ASN A 121 19.32 6.20 -23.60
N ALA A 122 20.23 7.18 -23.60
CA ALA A 122 20.35 8.16 -24.67
C ALA A 122 20.68 7.43 -25.98
N GLY A 123 19.65 7.06 -26.75
CA GLY A 123 19.84 6.43 -28.06
C GLY A 123 18.75 5.49 -28.55
N ARG A 124 17.78 5.09 -27.72
CA ARG A 124 16.66 4.25 -28.21
C ARG A 124 15.33 4.67 -27.60
N SER A 125 14.59 5.49 -28.32
CA SER A 125 13.18 5.77 -28.01
C SER A 125 12.39 4.46 -28.12
N ALA A 126 11.69 4.09 -27.06
CA ALA A 126 10.59 3.14 -27.16
C ALA A 126 9.53 3.70 -28.14
N PRO A 127 8.76 2.85 -28.85
CA PRO A 127 7.69 3.35 -29.70
C PRO A 127 6.74 4.20 -28.86
N CYS A 128 6.64 5.49 -29.19
CA CYS A 128 5.71 6.41 -28.56
C CYS A 128 4.29 5.94 -28.89
N SER A 129 3.59 5.33 -27.94
CA SER A 129 2.13 5.32 -28.00
C SER A 129 1.65 6.72 -27.66
N VAL A 130 1.19 7.45 -28.67
CA VAL A 130 0.57 8.77 -28.52
C VAL A 130 -0.64 8.60 -27.60
N SER A 131 -0.54 9.08 -26.37
CA SER A 131 -1.65 9.08 -25.43
C SER A 131 -2.65 10.16 -25.84
N HIS A 132 -3.72 9.77 -26.53
CA HIS A 132 -4.88 10.64 -26.69
C HIS A 132 -5.60 10.77 -25.32
N PRO A 133 -6.12 11.96 -24.96
CA PRO A 133 -7.02 12.06 -23.82
C PRO A 133 -8.31 11.31 -24.17
N HIS A 134 -8.46 10.09 -23.66
CA HIS A 134 -9.71 9.35 -23.74
C HIS A 134 -10.61 9.74 -22.57
N ASP A 135 -11.77 10.31 -22.88
CA ASP A 135 -12.87 10.63 -21.96
C ASP A 135 -13.82 9.42 -21.77
N SER A 136 -13.33 8.20 -22.04
CA SER A 136 -14.08 6.98 -21.79
C SER A 136 -13.10 5.85 -21.47
N VAL A 137 -13.29 5.26 -20.30
CA VAL A 137 -12.43 4.23 -19.74
C VAL A 137 -13.02 2.87 -20.13
N VAL A 138 -12.60 2.33 -21.28
CA VAL A 138 -12.82 0.94 -21.67
C VAL A 138 -11.46 0.27 -21.76
N ALA A 139 -11.29 -0.82 -21.00
CA ALA A 139 -10.02 -1.46 -20.73
C ALA A 139 -9.60 -2.39 -21.88
N ASP A 140 -8.53 -2.02 -22.58
CA ASP A 140 -7.68 -2.98 -23.28
C ASP A 140 -6.37 -3.09 -22.50
N GLY A 141 -6.20 -4.19 -21.75
CA GLY A 141 -4.92 -4.69 -21.21
C GLY A 141 -3.92 -3.64 -20.69
N THR A 142 -4.35 -2.75 -19.80
CA THR A 142 -3.65 -1.50 -19.45
C THR A 142 -2.38 -1.73 -18.63
N ASN A 143 -1.23 -1.85 -19.29
CA ASN A 143 0.07 -1.55 -18.66
C ASN A 143 0.02 -0.15 -18.01
N LEU A 144 0.81 0.07 -16.95
CA LEU A 144 0.87 1.34 -16.26
C LEU A 144 1.59 2.39 -17.12
N SER A 145 0.86 3.45 -17.49
CA SER A 145 1.43 4.73 -17.90
C SER A 145 2.32 5.35 -16.82
N LEU A 146 3.18 6.29 -17.20
CA LEU A 146 3.98 7.08 -16.25
C LEU A 146 3.11 7.78 -15.19
N ARG A 147 1.92 8.27 -15.60
CA ARG A 147 0.97 8.92 -14.69
C ARG A 147 0.37 7.94 -13.70
N SER A 148 -0.04 6.75 -14.14
CA SER A 148 -0.56 5.71 -13.24
C SER A 148 0.52 5.15 -12.32
N LEU A 149 1.76 5.02 -12.77
CA LEU A 149 2.87 4.68 -11.89
C LEU A 149 3.07 5.75 -10.81
N LEU A 150 3.02 7.03 -11.18
CA LEU A 150 3.11 8.11 -10.19
C LEU A 150 1.98 8.05 -9.17
N HIS A 151 0.72 7.82 -9.61
CA HIS A 151 -0.40 7.65 -8.70
C HIS A 151 -0.19 6.48 -7.73
N TYR A 152 0.29 5.35 -8.24
CA TYR A 152 0.65 4.19 -7.42
C TYR A 152 1.72 4.54 -6.38
N LEU A 153 2.84 5.14 -6.80
CA LEU A 153 3.93 5.52 -5.89
C LEU A 153 3.50 6.60 -4.88
N TRP A 154 2.59 7.50 -5.27
CA TRP A 154 2.05 8.53 -4.39
C TRP A 154 1.22 7.92 -3.26
N ASP A 155 0.43 6.90 -3.57
CA ASP A 155 -0.34 6.15 -2.58
C ASP A 155 0.57 5.29 -1.70
N GLN A 156 1.49 4.52 -2.27
CA GLN A 156 2.48 3.74 -1.51
C GLN A 156 3.35 4.59 -0.59
N ALA A 157 3.54 5.87 -0.92
CA ALA A 157 4.26 6.85 -0.12
C ALA A 157 3.41 7.49 1.02
N ASP A 158 2.15 7.08 1.20
CA ASP A 158 1.17 7.67 2.13
C ASP A 158 0.98 9.19 1.92
N LEU A 159 1.23 9.68 0.72
CA LEU A 159 1.07 11.11 0.40
C LEU A 159 -0.40 11.48 0.16
N THR A 160 -1.28 10.49 -0.01
CA THR A 160 -2.75 10.64 -0.05
C THR A 160 -3.32 11.00 1.33
N ARG A 161 -2.59 10.76 2.42
CA ARG A 161 -3.06 10.93 3.80
C ARG A 161 -2.50 12.17 4.47
N TRP A 162 -3.35 12.86 5.21
CA TRP A 162 -2.91 13.93 6.10
C TRP A 162 -2.50 13.36 7.45
N LYS A 163 -1.31 13.76 7.92
CA LYS A 163 -0.77 13.38 9.24
C LYS A 163 -0.27 14.64 9.96
N PRO A 164 -0.34 14.73 11.29
CA PRO A 164 0.11 15.93 12.03
C PRO A 164 1.57 16.33 11.72
N GLY A 165 2.44 15.35 11.45
CA GLY A 165 3.83 15.59 11.04
C GLY A 165 4.01 16.33 9.71
N PHE A 166 2.94 16.48 8.91
CA PHE A 166 2.94 17.22 7.65
C PHE A 166 2.59 18.71 7.79
N VAL A 167 2.15 19.16 8.96
CA VAL A 167 1.90 20.58 9.24
C VAL A 167 3.16 21.39 8.95
N GLY A 168 3.08 22.30 7.96
CA GLY A 168 4.19 23.15 7.53
C GLY A 168 5.39 22.41 6.89
N LYS A 169 5.29 21.09 6.64
CA LYS A 169 6.44 20.24 6.24
C LYS A 169 6.26 19.48 4.93
N ARG A 170 5.13 19.65 4.22
CA ARG A 170 4.91 19.12 2.86
C ARG A 170 5.63 19.96 1.80
N SER A 171 6.95 20.10 1.92
CA SER A 171 7.77 20.68 0.86
C SER A 171 8.05 19.65 -0.24
N TRP A 172 8.47 20.11 -1.42
CA TRP A 172 8.88 19.24 -2.51
C TRP A 172 10.00 18.25 -2.13
N ALA A 173 10.91 18.66 -1.25
CA ALA A 173 11.98 17.79 -0.75
C ALA A 173 11.42 16.60 0.06
N THR A 174 10.37 16.83 0.86
CA THR A 174 9.66 15.78 1.61
C THR A 174 8.94 14.83 0.66
N VAL A 175 8.20 15.36 -0.32
CA VAL A 175 7.50 14.56 -1.33
C VAL A 175 8.47 13.67 -2.10
N ARG A 176 9.56 14.25 -2.62
CA ARG A 176 10.60 13.50 -3.33
C ARG A 176 11.20 12.38 -2.48
N ARG A 177 11.47 12.65 -1.20
CA ARG A 177 12.03 11.64 -0.28
C ARG A 177 11.09 10.46 -0.10
N HIS A 178 9.80 10.73 0.12
CA HIS A 178 8.80 9.66 0.29
C HIS A 178 8.60 8.85 -0.99
N LEU A 179 8.54 9.50 -2.16
CA LEU A 179 8.45 8.79 -3.44
C LEU A 179 9.64 7.86 -3.70
N LEU A 180 10.86 8.29 -3.34
CA LEU A 180 12.06 7.45 -3.47
C LEU A 180 12.13 6.31 -2.45
N GLN A 181 11.42 6.41 -1.33
CA GLN A 181 11.33 5.32 -0.34
C GLN A 181 10.28 4.28 -0.72
N ALA A 182 9.28 4.68 -1.51
CA ALA A 182 8.20 3.82 -1.97
C ALA A 182 8.51 3.07 -3.28
N ALA A 183 9.53 3.51 -4.01
CA ALA A 183 10.02 2.91 -5.25
C ALA A 183 11.13 1.90 -4.97
#